data_AF-A0A392PWK7-F1
#
_entry.id   AF-A0A392PWK7-F1
#
_cell.length_a   1.000
_cell.length_b   1.000
_cell.length_c   1.000
_cell.angle_alpha   90.00
_cell.angle_beta   90.00
_cell.angle_gamma   90.00
#
_symmetry.space_group_name_H-M   'P 1'
#
loop_
_entity.id
_entity.type
_entity.pdbx_description
1 polymer ?
#
loop_
_entity_poly.entity_id
_entity_poly.type
_entity_poly.pdbx_seq_one_letter_code
_entity_poly.pdbx_strand_id
1 'polypeptide(L)'
;MRSTTGGEIVQVEGGHIVRSTGKKDRHSKVYTSKGPRDRRVRLSAHTAIEFYDVQDRLGYDRPSKAVDWLIKKAKSSIDKLAKLPPWHPIGENQTLKPQEEQNASADTT
;
A
#
# COMPACT_ATOMS: atom_id res chain seq x y z
N MET A 1 15.25 25.46 -26.08
CA MET A 1 14.54 26.49 -25.28
C MET A 1 13.13 25.96 -25.02
N ARG A 2 12.75 25.68 -23.77
CA ARG A 2 11.44 25.09 -23.44
C ARG A 2 10.42 26.21 -23.23
N SER A 3 9.41 26.27 -24.09
CA SER A 3 8.27 27.18 -23.98
C SER A 3 7.41 26.78 -22.77
N THR A 4 7.33 27.66 -21.78
CA THR A 4 6.36 27.61 -20.69
C THR A 4 5.14 28.41 -21.14
N THR A 5 4.06 27.73 -21.48
CA THR A 5 2.76 28.36 -21.72
C THR A 5 2.22 28.88 -20.38
N GLY A 6 2.20 30.21 -20.26
CA GLY A 6 1.67 30.93 -19.11
C GLY A 6 0.19 30.65 -18.94
N GLY A 7 -0.19 30.20 -17.74
CA GLY A 7 -1.58 30.21 -17.31
C GLY A 7 -1.98 31.65 -17.01
N GLU A 8 -2.99 32.14 -17.68
CA GLU A 8 -3.60 33.45 -17.44
C GLU A 8 -4.17 33.49 -16.02
N ILE A 9 -3.65 34.41 -15.21
CA ILE A 9 -4.04 34.68 -13.84
C ILE A 9 -4.97 35.89 -13.85
N VAL A 10 -6.27 35.64 -13.71
CA VAL A 10 -7.26 36.70 -13.55
C VAL A 10 -7.36 37.05 -12.07
N GLN A 11 -7.00 38.28 -11.72
CA GLN A 11 -7.16 38.85 -10.39
C GLN A 11 -8.57 39.43 -10.27
N VAL A 12 -9.38 38.91 -9.35
CA VAL A 12 -10.69 39.47 -9.01
C VAL A 12 -10.55 40.15 -7.64
N GLU A 13 -10.94 41.42 -7.56
CA GLU A 13 -10.99 42.18 -6.31
C GLU A 13 -11.99 41.52 -5.35
N GLY A 14 -11.49 40.97 -4.24
CA GLY A 14 -12.29 40.24 -3.26
C GLY A 14 -11.77 38.82 -3.00
N GLY A 15 -10.53 38.71 -2.55
CA GLY A 15 -10.11 37.71 -1.56
C GLY A 15 -10.51 36.24 -1.76
N HIS A 16 -10.46 35.67 -2.97
CA HIS A 16 -10.34 34.21 -3.12
C HIS A 16 -9.72 33.83 -4.47
N ILE A 17 -8.43 33.48 -4.47
CA ILE A 17 -7.81 32.86 -5.65
C ILE A 17 -8.37 31.45 -5.76
N VAL A 18 -9.40 31.25 -6.59
CA VAL A 18 -9.81 29.92 -7.04
C VAL A 18 -8.72 29.41 -7.97
N ARG A 19 -7.66 28.83 -7.39
CA ARG A 19 -6.77 27.95 -8.15
C ARG A 19 -7.65 26.78 -8.57
N SER A 20 -8.00 26.71 -9.85
CA SER A 20 -8.50 25.46 -10.45
C SER A 20 -7.58 24.37 -9.92
N THR A 21 -8.14 23.42 -9.17
CA THR A 21 -7.36 22.34 -8.55
C THR A 21 -6.75 21.55 -9.70
N GLY A 22 -5.53 21.94 -10.05
CA GLY A 22 -4.85 21.52 -11.27
C GLY A 22 -4.88 20.02 -11.33
N LYS A 23 -5.28 19.48 -12.48
CA LYS A 23 -5.27 18.06 -12.87
C LYS A 23 -4.17 17.29 -12.11
N LYS A 24 -4.51 16.81 -10.90
CA LYS A 24 -3.53 16.26 -9.97
C LYS A 24 -3.39 14.80 -10.33
N ASP A 25 -2.20 14.48 -10.84
CA ASP A 25 -1.65 13.14 -11.11
C ASP A 25 -2.60 11.99 -10.75
N ARG A 26 -3.45 11.63 -11.72
CA ARG A 26 -4.28 10.43 -11.66
C ARG A 26 -3.61 9.22 -12.29
N HIS A 27 -2.41 9.36 -12.87
CA HIS A 27 -1.80 8.24 -13.58
C HIS A 27 -1.46 7.11 -12.59
N SER A 28 -1.14 7.47 -11.34
CA SER A 28 -0.77 6.55 -10.28
C SER A 28 -1.94 5.70 -9.76
N LYS A 29 -3.18 5.98 -10.20
CA LYS A 29 -4.37 5.28 -9.75
C LYS A 29 -4.88 4.27 -10.77
N VAL A 30 -5.31 3.12 -10.28
CA VAL A 30 -6.01 2.07 -11.03
C VAL A 30 -7.41 1.94 -10.45
N TYR A 31 -8.43 2.00 -11.30
CA TYR A 31 -9.82 1.82 -10.87
C TYR A 31 -10.17 0.33 -10.85
N THR A 32 -10.70 -0.14 -9.73
CA THR A 32 -11.19 -1.50 -9.55
C THR A 32 -12.68 -1.45 -9.18
N SER A 33 -13.40 -2.58 -9.26
CA SER A 33 -14.79 -2.66 -8.78
C SER A 33 -14.94 -2.32 -7.28
N LYS A 34 -13.83 -2.38 -6.52
CA LYS A 34 -13.74 -1.97 -5.12
C LYS A 34 -13.25 -0.52 -4.91
N GLY A 35 -13.18 0.28 -5.98
CA GLY A 35 -12.74 1.69 -5.95
C GLY A 35 -11.29 1.93 -6.43
N PRO A 36 -10.80 3.19 -6.34
CA PRO A 36 -9.48 3.60 -6.87
C PRO A 36 -8.31 3.13 -5.99
N ARG A 37 -7.39 2.33 -6.53
CA ARG A 37 -6.17 1.85 -5.85
C ARG A 37 -4.90 2.52 -6.37
N ASP A 38 -3.86 2.54 -5.54
CA ASP A 38 -2.50 2.92 -5.98
C ASP A 38 -1.90 1.77 -6.81
N ARG A 39 -1.21 2.11 -7.89
CA ARG A 39 -0.51 1.14 -8.75
C ARG A 39 0.86 0.72 -8.20
N ARG A 40 1.41 1.47 -7.26
CA ARG A 40 2.75 1.25 -6.68
C ARG A 40 2.63 0.34 -5.48
N VAL A 41 3.49 -0.66 -5.44
CA VAL A 41 3.61 -1.59 -4.31
C VAL A 41 4.89 -1.26 -3.55
N ARG A 42 4.78 -1.14 -2.23
CA ARG A 42 5.93 -1.00 -1.33
C ARG A 42 6.22 -2.37 -0.74
N LEU A 43 7.45 -2.84 -0.92
CA LEU A 43 7.92 -4.11 -0.37
C LEU A 43 8.75 -3.83 0.89
N SER A 44 8.77 -4.78 1.81
CA SER A 44 9.77 -4.80 2.88
C SER A 44 11.17 -4.97 2.26
N ALA A 45 12.21 -4.55 2.97
CA ALA A 45 13.58 -4.65 2.46
C ALA A 45 13.94 -6.09 2.06
N HIS A 46 13.59 -7.07 2.90
CA HIS A 46 13.88 -8.47 2.64
C HIS A 46 13.16 -9.00 1.38
N THR A 47 11.86 -8.75 1.26
CA THR A 47 11.09 -9.17 0.08
C THR A 47 11.54 -8.45 -1.20
N ALA A 48 12.00 -7.19 -1.09
CA ALA A 48 12.55 -6.48 -2.24
C ALA A 48 13.82 -7.15 -2.77
N ILE A 49 14.71 -7.61 -1.89
CA ILE A 49 15.94 -8.33 -2.29
C ILE A 49 15.59 -9.60 -3.07
N GLU A 50 14.73 -10.44 -2.51
CA GLU A 50 14.30 -11.68 -3.17
C GLU A 50 13.58 -11.41 -4.50
N PHE A 51 12.74 -10.37 -4.55
CA PHE A 51 12.01 -9.98 -5.75
C PHE A 51 12.95 -9.56 -6.89
N TYR A 52 13.97 -8.74 -6.60
CA TYR A 52 14.89 -8.27 -7.64
C TYR A 52 15.86 -9.37 -8.10
N ASP A 53 16.26 -10.31 -7.24
CA ASP A 53 17.01 -11.49 -7.67
C ASP A 53 16.22 -12.32 -8.70
N VAL A 54 14.91 -12.51 -8.46
CA VAL A 54 14.04 -13.17 -9.46
C VAL A 54 13.94 -12.35 -10.74
N GLN A 55 13.82 -11.03 -10.66
CA GLN A 55 13.76 -10.16 -11.84
C GLN A 55 15.04 -10.27 -12.69
N ASP A 56 16.22 -10.27 -12.05
CA ASP A 56 17.53 -10.34 -12.70
C ASP A 56 17.74 -11.71 -13.36
N ARG A 57 17.38 -12.79 -12.66
CA ARG A 57 17.46 -14.16 -13.21
C ARG A 57 16.56 -14.38 -14.42
N LEU A 58 15.43 -13.67 -14.48
CA LEU A 58 14.52 -13.70 -15.62
C LEU A 58 14.92 -12.75 -16.75
N GLY A 59 15.91 -11.86 -16.52
CA GLY A 59 16.36 -10.87 -17.50
C GLY A 59 15.30 -9.84 -17.84
N TYR A 60 14.44 -9.46 -16.88
CA TYR A 60 13.38 -8.48 -17.13
C TYR A 60 13.78 -7.06 -16.73
N ASP A 61 13.69 -6.13 -17.68
CA ASP A 61 13.96 -4.70 -17.41
C ASP A 61 12.86 -4.01 -16.59
N ARG A 62 11.66 -4.59 -16.55
CA ARG A 62 10.49 -3.98 -15.90
C ARG A 62 9.96 -4.87 -14.78
N PRO A 63 9.81 -4.36 -13.54
CA PRO A 63 9.32 -5.16 -12.42
C PRO A 63 7.89 -5.67 -12.64
N SER A 64 7.07 -4.96 -13.42
CA SER A 64 5.73 -5.42 -13.77
C SER A 64 5.74 -6.77 -14.50
N LYS A 65 6.75 -7.05 -15.34
CA LYS A 65 6.87 -8.34 -16.05
C LYS A 65 7.23 -9.47 -15.08
N ALA A 66 8.09 -9.20 -14.10
CA ALA A 66 8.43 -10.17 -13.05
C ALA A 66 7.20 -10.50 -12.19
N VAL A 67 6.39 -9.49 -11.84
CA VAL A 67 5.12 -9.70 -11.13
C VAL A 67 4.15 -10.54 -11.95
N ASP A 68 3.97 -10.24 -13.25
CA ASP A 68 3.11 -11.04 -14.13
C ASP A 68 3.58 -12.50 -14.22
N TRP A 69 4.89 -12.72 -14.27
CA TRP A 69 5.49 -14.05 -14.26
C TRP A 69 5.23 -14.79 -12.95
N LEU A 70 5.41 -14.12 -11.80
CA LEU A 70 5.13 -14.69 -10.47
C LEU A 70 3.67 -15.14 -10.35
N ILE A 71 2.72 -14.31 -10.80
CA ILE A 71 1.29 -14.64 -10.78
C ILE A 71 1.00 -15.88 -11.64
N LYS A 72 1.60 -15.95 -12.84
CA LYS A 72 1.44 -17.13 -13.72
C LYS A 72 2.02 -18.39 -13.10
N LYS A 73 3.19 -18.30 -12.46
CA LYS A 73 3.86 -19.43 -11.80
C LYS A 73 3.08 -19.90 -10.56
N ALA A 74 2.48 -18.97 -9.81
CA ALA A 74 1.69 -19.23 -8.63
C ALA A 74 0.23 -19.64 -8.90
N LYS A 75 -0.22 -19.65 -10.17
CA LYS A 75 -1.61 -19.92 -10.55
C LYS A 75 -2.16 -21.22 -9.93
N SER A 76 -1.36 -22.28 -9.93
CA SER A 76 -1.76 -23.57 -9.34
C SER A 76 -1.99 -23.49 -7.82
N SER A 77 -1.25 -22.64 -7.11
CA SER A 77 -1.46 -22.38 -5.67
C SER A 77 -2.68 -21.49 -5.44
N ILE A 78 -2.90 -20.49 -6.30
CA ILE A 78 -4.08 -19.61 -6.26
C ILE A 78 -5.36 -20.42 -6.50
N ASP A 79 -5.37 -21.34 -7.47
CA ASP A 79 -6.53 -22.17 -7.78
C ASP A 79 -6.89 -23.12 -6.62
N LYS A 80 -5.89 -23.54 -5.82
CA LYS A 80 -6.12 -24.33 -4.60
C LYS A 80 -6.79 -23.50 -3.49
N LEU A 81 -6.43 -22.21 -3.35
CA LEU A 81 -7.03 -21.31 -2.37
C LEU A 81 -8.52 -21.07 -2.62
N ALA A 82 -8.95 -21.05 -3.88
CA ALA A 82 -10.37 -20.89 -4.23
C ALA A 82 -11.27 -22.04 -3.73
N LYS A 83 -10.68 -23.19 -3.36
CA LYS A 83 -11.39 -24.35 -2.81
C LYS A 83 -11.44 -24.35 -1.27
N LEU A 84 -10.72 -23.43 -0.63
CA LEU A 84 -10.71 -23.31 0.82
C LEU A 84 -11.84 -22.37 1.27
N PRO A 85 -12.41 -22.59 2.47
CA PRO A 85 -13.38 -21.66 3.03
C PRO A 85 -12.78 -20.25 3.14
N PRO A 86 -13.60 -19.19 3.05
CA PRO A 86 -13.12 -17.82 3.15
C PRO A 86 -12.23 -17.62 4.37
N TRP A 87 -11.04 -17.06 4.16
CA TRP A 87 -10.11 -16.77 5.24
C TRP A 87 -10.70 -15.70 6.15
N HIS A 88 -10.98 -16.07 7.41
CA HIS A 88 -11.40 -15.15 8.46
C HIS A 88 -10.18 -14.86 9.34
N PRO A 89 -9.57 -13.66 9.27
CA PRO A 89 -8.61 -13.27 10.28
C PRO A 89 -9.33 -13.18 11.62
N ILE A 90 -8.98 -14.07 12.56
CA ILE A 90 -9.36 -13.93 13.96
C ILE A 90 -8.73 -12.62 14.43
N GLY A 91 -9.57 -11.63 14.75
CA GLY A 91 -9.12 -10.35 15.27
C GLY A 91 -8.41 -10.53 16.60
N GLU A 92 -7.14 -10.14 16.66
CA GLU A 92 -6.39 -9.95 17.90
C GLU A 92 -6.97 -8.74 18.65
N ASN A 93 -7.99 -8.99 19.47
CA ASN A 93 -8.35 -8.15 20.61
C ASN A 93 -8.41 -9.06 21.85
N GLN A 94 -7.26 -9.56 22.28
CA GLN A 94 -7.07 -10.01 23.66
C GLN A 94 -6.14 -9.02 24.36
N THR A 95 -6.68 -7.87 24.73
CA THR A 95 -6.08 -6.99 25.74
C THR A 95 -6.09 -7.75 27.06
N LEU A 96 -4.99 -8.41 27.39
CA LEU A 96 -4.67 -8.84 28.75
C LEU A 96 -4.59 -7.59 29.61
N LYS A 97 -5.56 -7.43 30.52
CA LYS A 97 -5.49 -6.43 31.59
C LYS A 97 -4.32 -6.79 32.52
N PRO A 98 -3.38 -5.88 32.82
CA PRO A 98 -2.42 -6.11 33.90
C PRO A 98 -3.17 -6.23 35.23
N GLN A 99 -2.94 -7.32 35.97
CA GLN A 99 -3.33 -7.41 37.38
C GLN A 99 -2.34 -6.54 38.16
N GLU A 100 -2.87 -5.53 38.84
CA GLU A 100 -2.11 -4.68 39.75
C GLU A 100 -1.81 -5.48 41.02
N GLU A 101 -0.53 -5.79 41.19
CA GLU A 101 0.03 -6.52 42.32
C GLU A 101 0.18 -5.56 43.51
N GLN A 102 -0.81 -5.55 44.41
CA GLN A 102 -0.71 -4.84 45.69
C GLN A 102 0.07 -5.69 46.69
N ASN A 103 1.39 -5.71 46.52
CA ASN A 103 2.32 -6.11 47.57
C ASN A 103 2.53 -4.91 48.51
N ALA A 104 1.94 -4.97 49.70
CA ALA A 104 2.42 -4.23 50.86
C ALA A 104 2.68 -5.25 51.97
N SER A 105 3.96 -5.52 52.20
CA SER A 105 4.48 -6.36 53.28
C SER A 105 4.55 -5.61 54.61
N ALA A 106 4.70 -6.43 55.67
CA ALA A 106 5.08 -6.14 57.07
C ALA A 106 3.90 -5.71 57.97
N ASP A 107 3.36 -6.55 58.86
CA ASP A 107 3.95 -7.26 60.01
C ASP A 107 4.31 -6.35 61.20
N THR A 108 3.99 -6.85 62.41
CA THR A 108 4.48 -6.47 63.75
C THR A 108 3.62 -5.54 64.64
N THR A 109 3.12 -6.17 65.73
CA THR A 109 2.59 -5.70 67.03
C THR A 109 1.11 -5.29 67.13
#